data_AF-A0A1V5J0P8-F1
#
_entry.id   AF-A0A1V5J0P8-F1
#
_cell.length_a   1.000
_cell.length_b   1.000
_cell.length_c   1.000
_cell.angle_alpha   90.00
_cell.angle_beta   90.00
_cell.angle_gamma   90.00
#
_symmetry.space_group_name_H-M   'P 1'
#
loop_
_entity.id
_entity.type
_entity.pdbx_description
1 polymer ?
#
loop_
_entity_poly.entity_id
_entity_poly.type
_entity_poly.pdbx_seq_one_letter_code
_entity_poly.pdbx_strand_id
1 'polypeptide(L)'
;MFNEYLKSMKKAKPSLKAHVLINHLPPRASTAEIINQVKDNNKTLTLLKTVIKERNDYRHIFTKGQGVTETSKKREAAIEIIALAKEILK
;
A
#
# COMPACT_ATOMS: atom_id res chain seq x y z
N MET A 1 16.06 -12.47 7.27
CA MET A 1 14.99 -12.17 8.25
C MET A 1 13.58 -12.05 7.64
N PHE A 2 13.17 -10.97 6.96
CA PHE A 2 11.77 -10.83 6.47
C PHE A 2 11.33 -11.93 5.49
N ASN A 3 12.19 -12.25 4.52
CA ASN A 3 11.94 -13.33 3.56
C ASN A 3 11.84 -14.72 4.22
N GLU A 4 12.47 -14.95 5.37
CA GLU A 4 12.39 -16.22 6.09
C GLU A 4 11.05 -16.36 6.83
N TYR A 5 10.55 -15.26 7.41
CA TYR A 5 9.19 -15.20 7.97
C TYR A 5 8.13 -15.43 6.91
N LEU A 6 8.26 -14.84 5.73
CA LEU A 6 7.31 -15.10 4.64
C LEU A 6 7.33 -16.56 4.19
N LYS A 7 8.52 -17.19 4.14
CA LYS A 7 8.65 -18.61 3.82
C LYS A 7 8.01 -19.49 4.89
N SER A 8 8.20 -19.20 6.17
CA SER A 8 7.56 -19.98 7.25
C SER A 8 6.04 -19.82 7.25
N MET A 9 5.52 -18.61 7.02
CA MET A 9 4.09 -18.37 6.89
C MET A 9 3.47 -19.07 5.69
N LYS A 10 4.15 -19.11 4.53
CA LYS A 10 3.70 -19.89 3.36
C LYS A 10 3.75 -21.39 3.58
N LYS A 11 4.71 -21.90 4.35
CA LYS A 11 4.74 -23.33 4.75
C LYS A 11 3.52 -23.68 5.60
N ALA A 12 3.13 -22.81 6.52
CA ALA A 12 1.94 -23.01 7.37
C ALA A 12 0.62 -22.85 6.59
N LYS A 13 0.55 -21.88 5.67
CA LYS A 13 -0.63 -21.65 4.82
C LYS A 13 -0.20 -21.37 3.38
N PRO A 14 -0.21 -22.40 2.51
CA PRO A 14 0.21 -22.26 1.10
C PRO A 14 -0.63 -21.27 0.30
N SER A 15 -1.90 -21.05 0.69
CA SER A 15 -2.82 -20.10 0.05
C SER A 15 -2.61 -18.64 0.47
N LEU A 16 -1.64 -18.35 1.35
CA LEU A 16 -1.38 -17.00 1.81
C LEU A 16 -0.79 -16.13 0.69
N LYS A 17 -1.52 -15.06 0.34
CA LYS A 17 -1.08 -14.02 -0.59
C LYS A 17 -0.44 -12.88 0.21
N ALA A 18 0.74 -12.44 -0.21
CA ALA A 18 1.45 -11.32 0.42
C ALA A 18 1.58 -10.18 -0.60
N HIS A 19 1.06 -9.01 -0.22
CA HIS A 19 1.08 -7.82 -1.05
C HIS A 19 1.96 -6.73 -0.44
N VAL A 20 2.58 -5.91 -1.29
CA VAL A 20 3.38 -4.75 -0.87
C VAL A 20 2.64 -3.48 -1.27
N LEU A 21 2.43 -2.59 -0.30
CA LEU A 21 1.87 -1.26 -0.51
C LEU A 21 2.97 -0.22 -0.33
N ILE A 22 3.12 0.68 -1.30
CA ILE A 22 3.99 1.85 -1.13
C ILE A 22 3.18 2.94 -0.42
N ASN A 23 3.60 3.26 0.81
CA ASN A 23 2.94 4.24 1.65
C ASN A 23 3.87 5.43 1.93
N HIS A 24 3.26 6.59 2.22
CA HIS A 24 3.93 7.82 2.61
C HIS A 24 5.00 8.28 1.60
N LEU A 25 4.74 8.09 0.30
CA LEU A 25 5.66 8.52 -0.74
C LEU A 25 5.64 10.05 -0.88
N PRO A 26 6.79 10.74 -0.81
CA PRO A 26 6.83 12.19 -1.07
C PRO A 26 6.23 12.53 -2.44
N PRO A 27 5.51 13.67 -2.61
CA PRO A 27 4.76 13.95 -3.83
C PRO A 27 5.57 13.93 -5.13
N ARG A 28 6.87 14.25 -5.03
CA ARG A 28 7.84 14.32 -6.13
C ARG A 28 8.79 13.11 -6.20
N ALA A 29 8.69 12.15 -5.28
CA ALA A 29 9.56 10.99 -5.28
C ALA A 29 9.13 9.98 -6.35
N SER A 30 10.12 9.32 -6.94
CA SER A 30 9.92 8.22 -7.88
C SER A 30 9.68 6.91 -7.13
N THR A 31 8.84 6.04 -7.68
CA THR A 31 8.64 4.67 -7.19
C THR A 31 9.62 3.67 -7.79
N ALA A 32 10.43 4.07 -8.78
CA ALA A 32 11.25 3.13 -9.56
C ALA A 32 12.21 2.30 -8.72
N GLU A 33 12.90 2.91 -7.76
CA GLU A 33 13.86 2.22 -6.88
C GLU A 33 13.15 1.20 -5.99
N ILE A 34 12.01 1.58 -5.41
CA ILE A 34 11.19 0.71 -4.54
C ILE A 34 10.62 -0.46 -5.36
N ILE A 35 10.15 -0.19 -6.57
CA ILE A 35 9.65 -1.22 -7.49
C ILE A 35 10.76 -2.23 -7.81
N ASN A 36 11.98 -1.76 -8.08
CA ASN A 36 13.10 -2.64 -8.40
C ASN A 36 13.49 -3.52 -7.20
N GLN A 37 13.56 -2.96 -5.99
CA GLN A 37 13.83 -3.75 -4.78
C GLN A 37 12.77 -4.82 -4.50
N VAL A 38 11.49 -4.53 -4.76
CA VAL A 38 10.42 -5.53 -4.62
C VAL A 38 10.53 -6.60 -5.70
N LYS A 39 10.87 -6.19 -6.94
CA LYS A 39 11.07 -7.11 -8.05
C LYS A 39 12.25 -8.07 -7.84
N ASP A 40 13.31 -7.64 -7.18
CA ASP A 40 14.44 -8.53 -6.86
C ASP A 40 14.07 -9.61 -5.83
N ASN A 41 12.98 -9.40 -5.08
CA ASN A 41 12.43 -10.34 -4.11
C ASN A 41 11.22 -11.17 -4.66
N ASN A 42 10.95 -11.08 -5.97
CA ASN A 42 9.67 -11.39 -6.66
C ASN A 42 9.02 -12.78 -6.50
N LYS A 43 9.64 -13.79 -5.87
CA LYS A 43 8.99 -15.12 -5.82
C LYS A 43 7.80 -15.19 -4.86
N THR A 44 7.67 -14.21 -3.95
CA THR A 44 6.74 -14.34 -2.82
C THR A 44 5.79 -13.15 -2.65
N LEU A 45 6.16 -11.99 -3.18
CA LEU A 45 5.51 -10.70 -2.92
C LEU A 45 4.90 -10.16 -4.21
N THR A 46 3.66 -9.66 -4.11
CA THR A 46 2.97 -8.99 -5.20
C THR A 46 2.88 -7.50 -4.89
N LEU A 47 3.49 -6.66 -5.72
CA LEU A 47 3.38 -5.21 -5.56
C LEU A 47 2.00 -4.73 -5.98
N LEU A 48 1.36 -3.91 -5.14
CA LEU A 48 0.13 -3.22 -5.50
C LEU A 48 0.42 -2.06 -6.45
N LYS A 49 -0.49 -1.83 -7.39
CA LYS A 49 -0.44 -0.70 -8.33
C LYS A 49 -0.73 0.61 -7.62
N THR A 50 -1.54 0.56 -6.57
CA THR A 50 -1.90 1.75 -5.79
C THR A 50 -0.72 2.22 -4.96
N VAL A 51 -0.48 3.54 -4.99
CA VAL A 51 0.56 4.22 -4.22
C VAL A 51 -0.12 5.28 -3.35
N ILE A 52 0.22 5.29 -2.06
CA ILE A 52 -0.27 6.30 -1.14
C ILE A 52 0.80 7.38 -0.99
N LYS A 53 0.48 8.60 -1.43
CA LYS A 53 1.40 9.75 -1.32
C LYS A 53 1.25 10.43 0.03
N GLU A 54 2.29 11.14 0.45
CA GLU A 54 2.19 12.08 1.56
C GLU A 54 1.25 13.23 1.16
N ARG A 55 0.17 13.39 1.93
CA ARG A 55 -0.85 14.43 1.72
C ARG A 55 -1.27 15.02 3.06
N ASN A 56 -1.44 16.34 3.11
CA ASN A 56 -1.88 17.05 4.32
C ASN A 56 -3.29 16.62 4.76
N ASP A 57 -4.10 16.10 3.84
CA ASP A 57 -5.42 15.53 4.12
C ASP A 57 -5.38 14.47 5.21
N TYR A 58 -4.39 13.56 5.18
CA TYR A 58 -4.25 12.51 6.18
C TYR A 58 -4.05 13.09 7.59
N ARG A 59 -3.22 14.13 7.74
CA ARG A 59 -3.01 14.79 9.05
C ARG A 59 -4.26 15.54 9.52
N HIS A 60 -4.89 16.31 8.63
CA HIS A 60 -6.05 17.13 9.00
C HIS A 60 -7.29 16.31 9.36
N ILE A 61 -7.46 15.14 8.73
CA ILE A 61 -8.63 14.29 8.94
C ILE A 61 -8.40 13.40 10.16
N PHE A 62 -7.16 13.00 10.42
CA PHE A 62 -6.79 12.28 11.64
C PHE A 62 -7.15 13.06 12.93
N THR A 63 -6.93 14.38 12.97
CA THR A 63 -7.31 15.20 14.14
C THR A 63 -8.81 15.26 14.40
N LYS A 64 -9.64 14.89 13.41
CA LYS A 64 -11.10 14.82 13.53
C LYS A 64 -11.61 13.41 13.86
N GLY A 65 -10.72 12.42 13.99
CA GLY A 65 -11.09 11.02 14.24
C GLY A 65 -11.82 10.37 13.05
N GLN A 66 -11.65 10.90 11.85
CA GLN A 66 -12.34 10.44 10.64
C GLN A 66 -11.40 9.73 9.67
N GLY A 67 -11.97 8.98 8.74
CA GLY A 67 -11.27 8.43 7.57
C GLY A 67 -11.23 9.43 6.41
N VAL A 68 -10.19 9.37 5.58
CA VAL A 68 -10.06 10.28 4.41
C VAL A 68 -11.21 10.16 3.40
N THR A 69 -11.88 9.01 3.37
CA THR A 69 -13.05 8.72 2.53
C THR A 69 -14.36 9.28 3.08
N GLU A 70 -14.40 9.66 4.36
CA GLU A 70 -15.61 10.15 5.05
C GLU A 70 -15.82 11.65 4.85
N THR A 71 -14.73 12.41 4.66
CA THR A 71 -14.79 13.87 4.55
C THR A 71 -15.07 14.34 3.12
N SER A 72 -14.38 13.76 2.13
CA SER A 72 -14.62 14.09 0.71
C SER A 72 -14.04 13.04 -0.23
N LYS A 73 -14.93 12.34 -0.94
CA LYS A 73 -14.56 11.31 -1.93
C LYS A 73 -13.84 11.85 -3.17
N LYS A 74 -13.81 13.17 -3.37
CA LYS A 74 -13.18 13.82 -4.52
C LYS A 74 -11.74 14.23 -4.26
N ARG A 75 -11.28 14.20 -2.99
CA ARG A 75 -9.89 14.53 -2.67
C ARG A 75 -8.98 13.38 -3.07
N GLU A 76 -7.80 13.73 -3.51
CA GLU A 76 -6.79 12.79 -3.97
C GLU A 76 -6.48 11.67 -2.96
N ALA A 77 -6.38 11.98 -1.66
CA ALA A 77 -6.18 10.97 -0.62
C ALA A 77 -7.34 9.96 -0.56
N ALA A 78 -8.59 10.42 -0.72
CA ALA A 78 -9.74 9.53 -0.77
C ALA A 78 -9.76 8.68 -2.03
N ILE A 79 -9.38 9.26 -3.18
CA ILE A 79 -9.29 8.55 -4.47
C ILE A 79 -8.26 7.41 -4.36
N GLU A 80 -7.09 7.66 -3.78
CA GLU A 80 -6.05 6.66 -3.54
C GLU A 80 -6.55 5.50 -2.66
N ILE A 81 -7.21 5.79 -1.53
CA ILE A 81 -7.73 4.75 -0.63
C ILE A 81 -8.87 3.95 -1.29
N ILE A 82 -9.74 4.61 -2.06
CA ILE A 82 -10.80 3.93 -2.81
C ILE A 82 -10.19 3.01 -3.89
N ALA A 83 -9.13 3.45 -4.58
CA ALA A 83 -8.41 2.64 -5.55
C ALA A 83 -7.76 1.42 -4.89
N LEU A 84 -7.12 1.61 -3.73
CA LEU A 84 -6.53 0.52 -2.93
C LEU A 84 -7.58 -0.51 -2.54
N ALA A 85 -8.73 -0.07 -2.02
CA ALA A 85 -9.81 -0.96 -1.63
C ALA A 85 -10.33 -1.79 -2.82
N LYS A 86 -10.49 -1.17 -3.99
CA LYS A 86 -10.88 -1.86 -5.23
C LYS A 86 -9.83 -2.86 -5.71
N GLU A 87 -8.56 -2.57 -5.47
CA GLU A 87 -7.45 -3.47 -5.85
C GLU A 87 -7.41 -4.71 -4.95
N ILE A 88 -7.64 -4.56 -3.64
CA ILE A 88 -7.63 -5.67 -2.68
C ILE A 88 -8.86 -6.57 -2.82
N LEU A 89 -10.01 -6.01 -3.19
CA LEU A 89 -11.26 -6.76 -3.35
C LEU A 89 -11.36 -7.56 -4.68
N LYS A 90 -10.37 -7.43 -5.56
CA LYS A 90 -10.25 -8.25 -6.79
C LYS A 90 -9.55 -9.58 -6.51
#